data_AF-A0A1J6WUC9-F1
#
_entry.id   AF-A0A1J6WUC9-F1
#
_cell.length_a   1.000
_cell.length_b   1.000
_cell.length_c   1.000
_cell.angle_alpha   90.00
_cell.angle_beta   90.00
_cell.angle_gamma   90.00
#
_symmetry.space_group_name_H-M   'P 1'
#
loop_
_entity.id
_entity.type
_entity.pdbx_description
1 polymer ?
#
loop_
_entity_poly.entity_id
_entity_poly.type
_entity_poly.pdbx_seq_one_letter_code
_entity_poly.pdbx_strand_id
1 'polypeptide(L)'
;MDLYRELFGHDNFIKDPTNNAEPTKLLKALTGYSRQEKPTIKYKQIRNYQVSHIFGRTKNPFSFTAPWNIVYIPKIMDPFTGHESKGELTNAFQKKFLEKFYLYYQDYIEEFNELMYELKPELTRYLLKNGDTFTDKFKEDAIQQFSPIVI
;
A
#
# COMPACT_ATOMS: atom_id res chain seq x y z
N MET A 1 1.49 13.70 -11.47
CA MET A 1 1.11 13.03 -12.73
C MET A 1 2.35 12.75 -13.57
N ASP A 2 3.31 13.67 -13.66
CA ASP A 2 4.48 13.50 -14.53
C ASP A 2 5.40 12.32 -14.16
N LEU A 3 5.53 11.98 -12.87
CA LEU A 3 6.32 10.82 -12.44
C LEU A 3 5.82 9.51 -13.08
N TYR A 4 4.52 9.22 -12.96
CA TYR A 4 3.97 7.97 -13.49
C TYR A 4 4.04 7.92 -15.02
N ARG A 5 3.84 9.06 -15.70
CA ARG A 5 4.01 9.12 -17.15
C ARG A 5 5.43 8.80 -17.57
N GLU A 6 6.45 9.29 -16.85
CA GLU A 6 7.84 8.97 -17.16
C GLU A 6 8.18 7.50 -16.87
N LEU A 7 7.68 6.95 -15.76
CA LEU A 7 7.96 5.56 -15.36
C LEU A 7 7.25 4.51 -16.24
N PHE A 8 6.03 4.81 -16.71
CA PHE A 8 5.15 3.84 -17.35
C PHE A 8 4.85 4.15 -18.82
N GLY A 9 5.29 5.30 -19.33
CA GLY A 9 5.01 5.76 -20.69
C GLY A 9 3.57 6.20 -20.92
N HIS A 10 2.73 6.27 -19.89
CA HIS A 10 1.33 6.72 -19.97
C HIS A 10 0.85 7.35 -18.66
N ASP A 11 -0.23 8.12 -18.72
CA ASP A 11 -0.81 8.83 -17.57
C ASP A 11 -2.23 8.35 -17.19
N ASN A 12 -2.62 7.15 -17.66
CA ASN A 12 -3.88 6.47 -17.34
C ASN A 12 -4.00 6.02 -15.86
N PHE A 13 -3.61 6.87 -14.91
CA PHE A 13 -3.72 6.64 -13.47
C PHE A 13 -4.79 7.54 -12.88
N ILE A 14 -5.80 6.93 -12.28
CA ILE A 14 -6.89 7.64 -11.61
C ILE A 14 -6.59 7.65 -10.12
N LYS A 15 -6.44 8.86 -9.55
CA LYS A 15 -6.23 9.02 -8.11
C LYS A 15 -7.52 8.70 -7.36
N ASP A 16 -7.44 7.81 -6.38
CA ASP A 16 -8.49 7.66 -5.37
C ASP A 16 -8.45 8.88 -4.42
N PRO A 17 -9.48 9.74 -4.38
CA PRO A 17 -9.46 10.95 -3.54
C PRO A 17 -9.48 10.65 -2.04
N THR A 18 -9.90 9.45 -1.64
CA THR A 18 -10.04 9.01 -0.24
C THR A 18 -8.88 8.11 0.23
N ASN A 19 -8.02 7.70 -0.70
CA ASN A 19 -7.00 6.65 -0.53
C ASN A 19 -7.56 5.30 -0.02
N ASN A 20 -8.88 5.08 -0.07
CA ASN A 20 -9.54 3.94 0.56
C ASN A 20 -10.76 3.40 -0.19
N ALA A 21 -11.32 4.12 -1.15
CA ALA A 21 -12.55 3.74 -1.85
C ALA A 21 -12.33 2.49 -2.71
N GLU A 22 -11.30 2.51 -3.58
CA GLU A 22 -10.98 1.36 -4.43
C GLU A 22 -10.47 0.15 -3.62
N PRO A 23 -9.56 0.31 -2.63
CA PRO A 23 -9.21 -0.78 -1.71
C PRO A 23 -10.43 -1.39 -1.00
N THR A 24 -11.36 -0.56 -0.51
CA THR A 24 -12.57 -1.03 0.18
C THR A 24 -13.46 -1.83 -0.76
N LYS A 25 -13.66 -1.35 -1.99
CA LYS A 25 -14.48 -2.00 -3.02
C LYS A 25 -13.91 -3.36 -3.40
N LEU A 26 -12.59 -3.46 -3.58
CA LEU A 26 -11.94 -4.72 -3.92
C LEU A 26 -11.98 -5.71 -2.75
N LEU A 27 -11.63 -5.30 -1.53
CA LEU A 27 -11.74 -6.15 -0.34
C LEU A 27 -13.14 -6.70 -0.17
N LYS A 28 -14.16 -5.86 -0.37
CA LYS A 28 -15.56 -6.28 -0.31
C LYS A 28 -15.88 -7.35 -1.34
N ALA A 29 -15.42 -7.16 -2.59
CA ALA A 29 -15.63 -8.13 -3.67
C ALA A 29 -14.95 -9.47 -3.41
N LEU A 30 -13.70 -9.45 -2.92
CA LEU A 30 -12.90 -10.65 -2.68
C LEU A 30 -13.32 -11.44 -1.44
N THR A 31 -13.69 -10.74 -0.35
CA THR A 31 -13.94 -11.39 0.94
C THR A 31 -15.42 -11.65 1.22
N GLY A 32 -16.32 -10.97 0.50
CA GLY A 32 -17.75 -11.02 0.79
C GLY A 32 -18.15 -10.24 2.06
N TYR A 33 -17.25 -9.43 2.63
CA TYR A 33 -17.52 -8.62 3.82
C TYR A 33 -17.58 -7.13 3.52
N SER A 34 -18.45 -6.39 4.20
CA SER A 34 -18.61 -4.93 4.04
C SER A 34 -18.67 -4.22 5.38
N ARG A 35 -17.99 -3.08 5.50
CA ARG A 35 -18.01 -2.21 6.70
C ARG A 35 -19.22 -1.27 6.74
N GLN A 36 -19.73 -0.86 5.57
CA GLN A 36 -20.64 0.27 5.43
C GLN A 36 -22.08 -0.14 5.14
N GLU A 37 -22.30 -1.36 4.64
CA GLU A 37 -23.61 -1.79 4.19
C GLU A 37 -24.35 -2.62 5.23
N LYS A 38 -25.68 -2.56 5.20
CA LYS A 38 -26.51 -3.55 5.90
C LYS A 38 -26.22 -4.93 5.30
N PRO A 39 -26.29 -6.01 6.10
CA PRO A 39 -26.11 -7.36 5.58
C PRO A 39 -27.03 -7.63 4.37
N THR A 40 -26.47 -8.20 3.32
CA THR A 40 -27.19 -8.67 2.14
C THR A 40 -26.88 -10.14 1.90
N ILE A 41 -27.57 -10.78 0.96
CA ILE A 41 -27.26 -12.17 0.53
C ILE A 41 -25.81 -12.26 0.03
N LYS A 42 -25.32 -11.21 -0.64
CA LYS A 42 -23.98 -11.19 -1.25
C LYS A 42 -22.88 -10.77 -0.27
N TYR A 43 -23.20 -9.91 0.70
CA TYR A 43 -22.21 -9.31 1.59
C TYR A 43 -22.62 -9.37 3.05
N LYS A 44 -21.74 -9.93 3.88
CA LYS A 44 -21.88 -9.93 5.34
C LYS A 44 -21.33 -8.63 5.92
N GLN A 45 -22.00 -8.08 6.93
CA GLN A 45 -21.52 -6.87 7.60
C GLN A 45 -20.38 -7.22 8.57
N ILE A 46 -19.29 -6.43 8.54
CA ILE A 46 -18.24 -6.42 9.56
C ILE A 46 -18.24 -5.07 10.28
N ARG A 47 -18.09 -5.10 11.61
CA ARG A 47 -18.09 -3.91 12.47
C ARG A 47 -16.78 -3.83 13.24
N ASN A 48 -16.34 -2.61 13.56
CA ASN A 48 -15.09 -2.35 14.27
C ASN A 48 -13.83 -2.82 13.52
N TYR A 49 -13.89 -2.82 12.19
CA TYR A 49 -12.73 -2.99 11.31
C TYR A 49 -12.46 -1.70 10.54
N GLN A 50 -11.22 -1.56 10.09
CA GLN A 50 -10.80 -0.57 9.12
C GLN A 50 -10.03 -1.20 7.96
N VAL A 51 -9.95 -0.47 6.85
CA VAL A 51 -9.07 -0.86 5.74
C VAL A 51 -7.69 -0.30 6.03
N SER A 52 -6.67 -1.13 5.85
CA SER A 52 -5.28 -0.72 5.98
C SER A 52 -4.45 -1.33 4.86
N HIS A 53 -3.36 -0.65 4.52
CA HIS A 53 -2.29 -1.22 3.71
C HIS A 53 -1.27 -1.89 4.62
N ILE A 54 -0.84 -3.10 4.27
CA ILE A 54 0.02 -3.93 5.12
C ILE A 54 1.45 -3.38 5.13
N PHE A 55 2.05 -3.21 3.95
CA PHE A 55 3.46 -2.80 3.79
C PHE A 55 3.60 -1.30 3.50
N GLY A 56 2.53 -0.53 3.68
CA GLY A 56 2.45 0.83 3.16
C GLY A 56 2.37 0.84 1.63
N ARG A 57 3.11 1.75 0.97
CA ARG A 57 3.13 1.90 -0.49
C ARG A 57 1.80 2.37 -1.13
N THR A 58 1.12 3.31 -0.49
CA THR A 58 -0.21 3.80 -0.92
C THR A 58 -0.20 4.71 -2.16
N LYS A 59 0.98 5.11 -2.64
CA LYS A 59 1.17 5.92 -3.86
C LYS A 59 1.81 5.11 -4.98
N ASN A 60 2.04 3.80 -4.80
CA ASN A 60 2.54 2.95 -5.86
C ASN A 60 1.35 2.25 -6.55
N PRO A 61 1.19 2.39 -7.89
CA PRO A 61 0.04 1.83 -8.60
C PRO A 61 -0.10 0.32 -8.50
N PHE A 62 1.00 -0.43 -8.40
CA PHE A 62 0.97 -1.89 -8.31
C PHE A 62 0.49 -2.38 -6.95
N SER A 63 0.81 -1.66 -5.87
CA SER A 63 0.52 -2.09 -4.50
C SER A 63 -0.71 -1.44 -3.89
N PHE A 64 -1.21 -0.33 -4.44
CA PHE A 64 -2.30 0.45 -3.82
C PHE A 64 -3.60 -0.34 -3.66
N THR A 65 -3.94 -1.18 -4.64
CA THR A 65 -5.12 -2.09 -4.58
C THR A 65 -4.73 -3.56 -4.62
N ALA A 66 -3.45 -3.89 -4.45
CA ALA A 66 -3.03 -5.28 -4.46
C ALA A 66 -3.68 -6.08 -3.32
N PRO A 67 -4.32 -7.24 -3.59
CA PRO A 67 -4.94 -8.06 -2.57
C PRO A 67 -3.98 -8.48 -1.44
N TRP A 68 -2.70 -8.69 -1.77
CA TRP A 68 -1.65 -9.02 -0.81
C TRP A 68 -1.24 -7.83 0.08
N ASN A 69 -1.61 -6.60 -0.28
CA ASN A 69 -1.26 -5.39 0.46
C ASN A 69 -2.46 -4.72 1.15
N ILE A 70 -3.69 -5.17 0.96
CA ILE A 70 -4.88 -4.54 1.56
C ILE A 70 -5.57 -5.51 2.51
N VAL A 71 -6.04 -5.01 3.65
CA VAL A 71 -6.66 -5.87 4.67
C VAL A 71 -7.74 -5.15 5.45
N TYR A 72 -8.73 -5.91 5.93
CA TYR A 72 -9.57 -5.49 7.04
C TYR A 72 -8.87 -5.79 8.36
N ILE A 73 -8.42 -4.75 9.06
CA ILE A 73 -7.82 -4.89 10.38
C ILE A 73 -8.82 -4.47 11.47
N PRO A 74 -8.94 -5.23 12.59
CA PRO A 74 -9.75 -4.79 13.72
C PRO A 74 -9.23 -3.45 14.26
N LYS A 75 -10.11 -2.48 14.49
CA LYS A 75 -9.74 -1.15 15.02
C LYS A 75 -9.08 -1.20 16.41
N ILE A 76 -9.31 -2.28 17.17
CA ILE A 76 -8.63 -2.50 18.44
C ILE A 76 -7.11 -2.68 18.27
N MET A 77 -6.64 -2.98 17.05
CA MET A 77 -5.23 -3.11 16.73
C MET A 77 -4.56 -1.79 16.37
N ASP A 78 -5.31 -0.69 16.21
CA ASP A 78 -4.78 0.63 15.85
C ASP A 78 -3.67 1.12 16.80
N PRO A 79 -3.72 0.88 18.13
CA PRO A 79 -2.62 1.20 19.02
C PRO A 79 -1.31 0.47 18.71
N PHE A 80 -1.31 -0.56 17.86
CA PHE A 80 -0.13 -1.32 17.43
C PHE A 80 0.21 -1.12 15.94
N THR A 81 -0.75 -0.75 15.10
CA THR A 81 -0.56 -0.64 13.64
C THR A 81 -0.71 0.76 13.10
N GLY A 82 -1.23 1.70 13.89
CA GLY A 82 -1.44 3.08 13.47
C GLY A 82 -0.12 3.87 13.33
N HIS A 83 -0.13 4.87 12.46
CA HIS A 83 1.00 5.78 12.21
C HIS A 83 1.44 6.59 13.45
N GLU A 84 0.58 6.67 14.47
CA GLU A 84 0.86 7.36 15.73
C GLU A 84 1.40 6.42 16.82
N SER A 85 1.38 5.10 16.58
CA SER A 85 1.86 4.12 17.53
C SER A 85 3.40 4.13 17.57
N LYS A 86 3.97 4.14 18.78
CA LYS A 86 5.41 4.19 19.03
C LYS A 86 5.77 3.31 20.22
N GLY A 87 6.99 2.78 20.22
CA GLY A 87 7.57 2.03 21.34
C GLY A 87 7.93 0.59 20.98
N GLU A 88 8.58 -0.10 21.90
CA GLU A 88 9.14 -1.44 21.66
C GLU A 88 8.07 -2.48 21.32
N LEU A 89 6.95 -2.45 22.04
CA LEU A 89 5.84 -3.39 21.80
C LEU A 89 5.22 -3.21 20.41
N THR A 90 5.02 -1.95 20.00
CA THR A 90 4.56 -1.61 18.65
C THR A 90 5.53 -2.14 17.61
N ASN A 91 6.82 -1.87 17.76
CA ASN A 91 7.83 -2.31 16.80
C ASN A 91 7.88 -3.84 16.70
N ALA A 92 7.84 -4.54 17.83
CA ALA A 92 7.82 -6.00 17.88
C ALA A 92 6.56 -6.57 17.21
N PHE A 93 5.39 -5.99 17.48
CA PHE A 93 4.13 -6.39 16.85
C PHE A 93 4.17 -6.15 15.34
N GLN A 94 4.53 -4.94 14.90
CA GLN A 94 4.58 -4.59 13.48
C GLN A 94 5.55 -5.49 12.73
N LYS A 95 6.74 -5.75 13.28
CA LYS A 95 7.69 -6.68 12.67
C LYS A 95 7.06 -8.07 12.46
N LYS A 96 6.49 -8.67 13.51
CA LYS A 96 5.86 -9.99 13.42
C LYS A 96 4.65 -10.01 12.49
N PHE A 97 3.88 -8.93 12.46
CA PHE A 97 2.74 -8.75 11.58
C PHE A 97 3.19 -8.73 10.12
N LEU A 98 4.18 -7.90 9.78
CA LEU A 98 4.73 -7.82 8.43
C LEU A 98 5.39 -9.13 8.00
N GLU A 99 6.20 -9.76 8.86
CA GLU A 99 6.81 -11.08 8.59
C GLU A 99 5.75 -12.12 8.24
N LYS A 100 4.64 -12.14 9.00
CA LYS A 100 3.55 -13.10 8.77
C LYS A 100 2.91 -12.93 7.39
N PHE A 101 2.64 -11.70 6.99
CA PHE A 101 2.04 -11.44 5.68
C PHE A 101 3.04 -11.60 4.54
N TYR A 102 4.31 -11.29 4.78
CA TYR A 102 5.37 -11.51 3.80
C TYR A 102 5.47 -12.98 3.44
N LEU A 103 5.56 -13.85 4.45
CA LEU A 103 5.63 -15.30 4.23
C LEU A 103 4.36 -15.86 3.57
N TYR A 104 3.19 -15.27 3.84
CA TYR A 104 1.93 -15.73 3.26
C TYR A 104 1.77 -15.34 1.79
N TYR A 105 2.26 -14.17 1.40
CA TYR A 105 2.15 -13.63 0.04
C TYR A 105 3.51 -13.52 -0.67
N GLN A 106 4.47 -14.37 -0.27
CA GLN A 106 5.87 -14.25 -0.67
C GLN A 106 6.02 -14.11 -2.19
N ASP A 107 5.43 -15.03 -2.95
CA ASP A 107 5.55 -15.04 -4.42
C ASP A 107 5.11 -13.71 -5.05
N TYR A 108 4.00 -13.12 -4.58
CA TYR A 108 3.49 -11.85 -5.11
C TYR A 108 4.35 -10.65 -4.69
N ILE A 109 4.96 -10.71 -3.49
CA ILE A 109 5.81 -9.64 -2.99
C ILE A 109 7.17 -9.69 -3.70
N GLU A 110 7.71 -10.88 -3.97
CA GLU A 110 8.94 -11.01 -4.75
C GLU A 110 8.74 -10.55 -6.19
N GLU A 111 7.63 -10.89 -6.84
CA GLU A 111 7.27 -10.35 -8.16
C GLU A 111 7.18 -8.81 -8.12
N PHE A 112 6.53 -8.24 -7.10
CA PHE A 112 6.52 -6.79 -6.91
C PHE A 112 7.93 -6.22 -6.74
N ASN A 113 8.80 -6.89 -5.97
CA ASN A 113 10.18 -6.46 -5.74
C ASN A 113 10.99 -6.45 -7.04
N GLU A 114 10.85 -7.48 -7.89
CA GLU A 114 11.47 -7.55 -9.21
C GLU A 114 11.07 -6.34 -10.07
N LEU A 115 9.76 -6.03 -10.14
CA LEU A 115 9.27 -4.84 -10.85
C LEU A 115 9.86 -3.54 -10.27
N MET A 116 10.03 -3.44 -8.95
CA MET A 116 10.64 -2.25 -8.33
C MET A 116 12.12 -2.11 -8.71
N TYR A 117 12.85 -3.22 -8.82
CA TYR A 117 14.23 -3.20 -9.31
C TYR A 117 14.32 -2.73 -10.77
N GLU A 118 13.40 -3.18 -11.62
CA GLU A 118 13.34 -2.78 -13.03
C GLU A 118 13.03 -1.29 -13.20
N LEU A 119 12.14 -0.73 -12.37
CA LEU A 119 11.74 0.69 -12.45
C LEU A 119 12.76 1.65 -11.81
N LYS A 120 13.66 1.14 -10.97
CA LYS A 120 14.62 1.96 -10.21
C LYS A 120 15.51 2.87 -11.08
N PRO A 121 16.06 2.43 -12.23
CA PRO A 121 16.86 3.30 -13.09
C PRO A 121 16.05 4.48 -13.66
N GLU A 122 14.81 4.24 -14.09
CA GLU A 122 13.93 5.28 -14.63
C GLU A 122 13.51 6.29 -13.55
N LEU A 123 13.20 5.81 -12.34
CA LEU A 123 12.94 6.68 -11.19
C LEU A 123 14.16 7.54 -10.87
N THR A 124 15.35 6.94 -10.83
CA THR A 124 16.59 7.67 -10.54
C THR A 124 16.85 8.73 -11.59
N ARG A 125 16.67 8.41 -12.88
CA ARG A 125 16.80 9.35 -13.98
C ARG A 125 15.82 10.51 -13.85
N TYR A 126 14.54 10.23 -13.55
CA TYR A 126 13.51 11.24 -13.37
C TYR A 126 13.83 12.20 -12.21
N LEU A 127 14.27 11.65 -11.07
CA LEU A 127 14.61 12.44 -9.88
C LEU A 127 15.85 13.30 -10.09
N LEU A 128 16.87 12.80 -10.80
CA LEU A 128 18.08 13.57 -11.14
C LEU A 128 17.77 14.70 -12.13
N LYS A 129 17.02 14.40 -13.21
CA LYS A 129 16.63 15.37 -14.24
C LYS A 129 15.86 16.57 -13.69
N ASN A 130 15.10 16.37 -12.61
CA ASN A 130 14.24 17.38 -11.99
C ASN A 130 14.70 17.72 -10.55
N GLY A 131 15.96 17.44 -10.21
CA GLY A 131 16.46 17.45 -8.84
C GLY A 131 16.24 18.78 -8.09
N ASP A 132 16.42 19.91 -8.77
CA ASP A 132 16.25 21.25 -8.19
C ASP A 132 14.78 21.67 -8.09
N THR A 133 13.88 20.98 -8.78
CA THR A 133 12.43 21.31 -8.80
C THR A 133 11.67 20.58 -7.69
N PHE A 134 12.19 19.46 -7.19
CA PHE A 134 11.53 18.65 -6.17
C PHE A 134 12.09 18.90 -4.78
N THR A 135 11.19 18.96 -3.80
CA THR A 135 11.56 18.94 -2.39
C THR A 135 12.20 17.61 -2.03
N ASP A 136 13.09 17.59 -1.04
CA ASP A 136 13.74 16.35 -0.61
C ASP A 136 12.73 15.33 -0.07
N LYS A 137 11.70 15.81 0.62
CA LYS A 137 10.57 14.97 1.05
C LYS A 137 9.88 14.26 -0.12
N PHE A 138 9.70 14.93 -1.27
CA PHE A 138 9.12 14.27 -2.44
C PHE A 138 10.05 13.18 -2.97
N LYS A 139 11.36 13.44 -3.03
CA LYS A 139 12.36 12.46 -3.49
C LYS A 139 12.38 11.24 -2.58
N GLU A 140 12.40 11.45 -1.26
CA GLU A 140 12.35 10.39 -0.25
C GLU A 140 11.07 9.58 -0.36
N ASP A 141 9.91 10.24 -0.42
CA ASP A 141 8.62 9.57 -0.61
C ASP A 141 8.63 8.75 -1.90
N ALA A 142 9.10 9.30 -3.03
CA ALA A 142 9.12 8.57 -4.30
C ALA A 142 10.02 7.35 -4.24
N ILE A 143 11.24 7.49 -3.71
CA ILE A 143 12.18 6.37 -3.51
C ILE A 143 11.55 5.31 -2.60
N GLN A 144 10.90 5.72 -1.51
CA GLN A 144 10.21 4.80 -0.63
C GLN A 144 9.07 4.10 -1.37
N GLN A 145 8.19 4.78 -2.10
CA GLN A 145 7.04 4.15 -2.72
C GLN A 145 7.42 3.11 -3.79
N PHE A 146 8.59 3.27 -4.40
CA PHE A 146 9.12 2.40 -5.45
C PHE A 146 10.32 1.57 -5.00
N SER A 147 10.49 1.35 -3.69
CA SER A 147 11.50 0.43 -3.18
C SER A 147 10.91 -0.96 -2.90
N PRO A 148 11.74 -2.01 -3.06
CA PRO A 148 11.38 -3.36 -2.63
C PRO A 148 10.89 -3.38 -1.18
N ILE A 149 9.96 -4.29 -0.90
CA ILE A 149 9.52 -4.61 0.45
C ILE A 149 10.51 -5.65 0.99
N VAL A 150 11.23 -5.28 2.05
CA VAL A 150 12.17 -6.15 2.76
C VAL A 150 11.83 -6.06 4.25
N ILE A 151 11.71 -7.22 4.92
CA ILE A 151 11.27 -7.35 6.32
C ILE A 151 12.42 -7.79 7.23
#